data_AF-A0A087GH88-F1
#
_entry.id   AF-A0A087GH88-F1
#
_cell.length_a   1.000
_cell.length_b   1.000
_cell.length_c   1.000
_cell.angle_alpha   90.00
_cell.angle_beta   90.00
_cell.angle_gamma   90.00
#
_symmetry.space_group_name_H-M   'P 1'
#
loop_
_entity.id
_entity.type
_entity.pdbx_description
1 polymer ?
#
loop_
_entity_poly.entity_id
_entity_poly.type
_entity_poly.pdbx_seq_one_letter_code
_entity_poly.pdbx_strand_id
1 'polypeptide(L)'
;ASGLCLLPNEVALNCLAHVSRSDLVALAIASKSHRPLVVSRELWDLRWEIDNIEPSFYVCLRIFPEPTPRWFILHQRLLKPVPSKTLY
;
A
#
# COMPACT_ATOMS: atom_id res chain seq x y z
N ALA A 1 -21.64 8.75 -5.34
CA ALA A 1 -20.80 8.70 -4.14
C ALA A 1 -20.26 7.28 -3.99
N SER A 2 -18.97 7.10 -3.72
CA SER A 2 -18.40 5.78 -3.44
C SER A 2 -19.05 5.21 -2.17
N GLY A 3 -19.32 3.90 -2.11
CA GLY A 3 -19.97 3.27 -0.95
C GLY A 3 -19.26 3.57 0.38
N LEU A 4 -17.92 3.62 0.37
CA LEU A 4 -17.09 3.97 1.54
C LEU A 4 -17.29 5.42 2.03
N CYS A 5 -17.67 6.37 1.17
CA CYS A 5 -17.95 7.76 1.59
C CYS A 5 -19.31 7.92 2.28
N LEU A 6 -20.17 6.91 2.22
CA LEU A 6 -21.50 6.93 2.84
C LEU A 6 -21.51 6.26 4.22
N LEU A 7 -20.38 5.69 4.64
CA LEU A 7 -20.23 5.03 5.93
C LEU A 7 -19.68 6.00 6.97
N PRO A 8 -20.05 5.82 8.26
CA PRO A 8 -19.30 6.42 9.36
C PRO A 8 -17.82 6.00 9.29
N ASN A 9 -16.92 6.92 9.66
CA ASN A 9 -15.48 6.70 9.57
C ASN A 9 -15.04 5.43 10.30
N GLU A 10 -15.61 5.14 11.48
CA GLU A 10 -15.31 3.95 12.28
C GLU A 10 -15.59 2.65 11.52
N VAL A 11 -16.75 2.59 10.83
CA VAL A 11 -17.14 1.43 10.02
C VAL A 11 -16.22 1.31 8.81
N ALA A 12 -15.92 2.43 8.14
CA ALA A 12 -15.01 2.44 6.99
C ALA A 12 -13.60 1.99 7.40
N LEU A 13 -13.07 2.47 8.53
CA LEU A 13 -11.77 2.08 9.06
C LEU A 13 -11.72 0.59 9.38
N ASN A 14 -12.74 0.06 10.05
CA ASN A 14 -12.82 -1.36 10.35
C ASN A 14 -12.83 -2.21 9.08
N CYS A 15 -13.59 -1.81 8.05
CA CYS A 15 -13.56 -2.49 6.75
C CYS A 15 -12.17 -2.41 6.09
N LEU A 16 -11.53 -1.24 6.09
CA LEU A 16 -10.21 -1.02 5.50
C LEU A 16 -9.09 -1.74 6.25
N ALA A 17 -9.24 -2.01 7.55
CA ALA A 17 -8.25 -2.72 8.35
C ALA A 17 -8.01 -4.15 7.82
N HIS A 18 -9.01 -4.77 7.20
CA HIS A 18 -8.90 -6.12 6.61
C HIS A 18 -8.39 -6.12 5.16
N VAL A 19 -8.25 -4.97 4.52
CA VAL A 19 -7.83 -4.86 3.11
C VAL A 19 -6.32 -4.98 3.00
N SER A 20 -5.80 -5.55 1.90
CA SER A 20 -4.35 -5.62 1.72
C SER A 20 -3.72 -4.23 1.64
N ARG A 21 -2.47 -4.06 2.10
CA ARG A 21 -1.76 -2.78 2.03
C ARG A 21 -1.60 -2.31 0.58
N SER A 22 -1.43 -3.26 -0.35
CA SER A 22 -1.35 -2.96 -1.79
C SER A 22 -2.63 -2.32 -2.30
N ASP A 23 -3.79 -2.87 -1.91
CA ASP A 23 -5.10 -2.37 -2.34
C ASP A 23 -5.46 -1.06 -1.65
N LEU A 24 -5.03 -0.86 -0.40
CA LEU A 24 -5.13 0.43 0.28
C LEU A 24 -4.33 1.52 -0.46
N VAL A 25 -3.09 1.23 -0.87
CA VAL A 25 -2.28 2.17 -1.67
C VAL A 25 -2.99 2.48 -2.99
N ALA A 26 -3.52 1.47 -3.67
CA ALA A 26 -4.30 1.66 -4.90
C ALA A 26 -5.53 2.57 -4.66
N LEU A 27 -6.26 2.35 -3.56
CA LEU A 27 -7.42 3.16 -3.17
C LEU A 27 -7.03 4.63 -2.91
N ALA A 28 -5.94 4.87 -2.18
CA ALA A 28 -5.43 6.21 -1.88
C ALA A 28 -4.96 6.98 -3.13
N ILE A 29 -4.54 6.25 -4.17
CA ILE A 29 -4.18 6.83 -5.48
C ILE A 29 -5.44 7.10 -6.31
N ALA A 30 -6.37 6.14 -6.37
CA ALA A 30 -7.58 6.22 -7.17
C ALA A 30 -8.60 7.25 -6.63
N SER A 31 -8.61 7.49 -5.31
CA SER A 31 -9.59 8.36 -4.68
C SER A 31 -8.98 9.28 -3.63
N LYS A 32 -8.87 10.56 -4.00
CA LYS A 32 -8.38 11.62 -3.10
C LYS A 32 -9.23 11.79 -1.84
N SER A 33 -10.53 11.49 -1.90
CA SER A 33 -11.43 11.61 -0.74
C SER A 33 -11.20 10.54 0.32
N HIS A 34 -10.73 9.34 -0.07
CA HIS A 34 -10.43 8.25 0.85
C HIS A 34 -8.99 8.25 1.33
N ARG A 35 -8.10 8.95 0.62
CA ARG A 35 -6.68 9.05 0.97
C ARG A 35 -6.44 9.44 2.45
N PRO A 36 -7.14 10.43 3.05
CA PRO A 36 -6.94 10.78 4.46
C PRO A 36 -7.21 9.61 5.42
N LEU A 37 -8.27 8.84 5.17
CA LEU A 37 -8.59 7.64 5.97
C LEU A 37 -7.53 6.55 5.81
N VAL A 38 -7.05 6.33 4.57
CA VAL A 38 -6.03 5.30 4.29
C VAL A 38 -4.67 5.61 4.93
N VAL A 39 -4.31 6.88 5.07
CA VAL A 39 -3.06 7.30 5.72
C VAL A 39 -3.23 7.62 7.20
N SER A 40 -4.44 7.44 7.75
CA SER A 40 -4.71 7.80 9.14
C SER A 40 -4.03 6.84 10.10
N ARG A 41 -3.65 7.36 11.27
CA ARG A 41 -3.03 6.54 12.31
C ARG A 41 -4.01 5.50 12.85
N GLU A 42 -5.29 5.85 12.97
CA GLU A 42 -6.31 4.91 13.48
C GLU A 42 -6.39 3.65 12.63
N LEU A 43 -6.27 3.76 11.30
CA LEU A 43 -6.28 2.59 10.43
C LEU A 43 -5.09 1.67 10.71
N TRP A 44 -3.89 2.23 10.89
CA TRP A 44 -2.67 1.46 11.12
C TRP A 44 -2.63 0.84 12.52
N ASP A 45 -3.17 1.53 13.53
CA ASP A 45 -3.34 1.00 14.88
C ASP A 45 -4.33 -0.18 14.87
N LEU A 46 -5.49 -0.06 14.21
CA LEU A 46 -6.44 -1.19 14.05
C LEU A 46 -5.82 -2.38 13.33
N ARG A 47 -5.06 -2.14 12.26
CA ARG A 47 -4.34 -3.19 11.53
C ARG A 47 -3.32 -3.91 12.40
N TRP A 48 -2.65 -3.17 13.30
CA TRP A 48 -1.72 -3.74 14.26
C TRP A 48 -2.44 -4.64 15.26
N GLU A 49 -3.59 -4.19 15.80
CA GLU A 49 -4.37 -4.96 16.77
C GLU A 49 -4.90 -6.29 16.22
N ILE A 50 -5.27 -6.33 14.93
CA ILE A 50 -5.77 -7.55 14.28
C ILE A 50 -4.68 -8.39 13.60
N ASP A 51 -3.40 -8.06 13.82
CA ASP A 51 -2.24 -8.71 13.21
C ASP A 51 -2.28 -8.75 11.66
N ASN A 52 -2.94 -7.77 11.04
CA ASN A 52 -3.03 -7.64 9.58
C ASN A 52 -1.99 -6.66 9.04
N ILE A 53 -0.72 -6.91 9.39
CA ILE A 53 0.41 -6.11 8.92
C ILE A 53 1.22 -6.92 7.93
N GLU A 54 1.25 -6.43 6.70
CA GLU A 54 2.06 -7.02 5.64
C GLU A 54 3.50 -6.47 5.71
N PRO A 55 4.52 -7.34 5.70
CA PRO A 55 5.89 -6.89 5.59
C PRO A 55 6.09 -6.15 4.26
N SER A 56 6.61 -4.93 4.35
CA SER A 56 6.99 -4.13 3.19
C SER A 56 8.34 -3.49 3.42
N PHE A 57 9.18 -3.47 2.37
CA PHE A 57 10.49 -2.84 2.45
C PHE A 57 10.43 -1.48 1.77
N TYR A 58 10.87 -0.45 2.48
CA TYR A 58 11.09 0.87 1.89
C TYR A 58 12.51 0.90 1.33
N VAL A 59 12.62 1.04 0.02
CA VAL A 59 13.92 1.11 -0.66
C VAL A 59 14.07 2.47 -1.34
N CYS A 60 15.22 3.10 -1.14
CA CYS A 60 15.57 4.35 -1.79
C CYS A 60 16.44 3.99 -3.00
N LEU A 61 15.92 4.15 -4.22
CA LEU A 61 16.66 3.84 -5.44
C LEU A 61 17.03 5.11 -6.18
N ARG A 62 18.29 5.17 -6.62
CA ARG A 62 18.77 6.16 -7.56
C ARG A 62 18.87 5.51 -8.94
N ILE A 63 17.97 5.89 -9.84
CA ILE A 63 17.88 5.33 -11.19
C ILE A 63 18.50 6.34 -12.15
N PHE A 64 19.63 5.98 -12.76
CA PHE A 64 20.28 6.84 -13.77
C PHE A 64 19.36 7.05 -14.99
N PRO A 65 19.29 8.26 -15.58
CA PRO A 65 20.07 9.47 -15.29
C PRO A 65 19.48 10.40 -14.22
N GLU A 66 18.43 10.00 -13.50
CA GLU A 66 17.75 10.85 -12.53
C GLU A 66 18.68 11.20 -11.35
N PRO A 67 18.92 12.50 -11.06
CA PRO A 67 19.80 12.90 -9.96
C PRO A 67 19.16 12.68 -8.59
N THR A 68 17.83 12.73 -8.51
CA THR A 68 17.08 12.63 -7.25
C THR A 68 16.70 11.17 -6.98
N PRO A 69 17.16 10.59 -5.85
CA PRO A 69 16.73 9.26 -5.46
C PRO A 69 15.24 9.25 -5.12
N ARG A 70 14.55 8.16 -5.43
CA ARG A 70 13.10 8.01 -5.19
C ARG A 70 12.86 6.88 -4.20
N TRP A 71 11.86 7.06 -3.34
CA TRP A 71 11.41 6.03 -2.42
C TRP A 71 10.43 5.09 -3.12
N PHE A 72 10.67 3.79 -2.96
CA PHE A 72 9.81 2.73 -3.46
C PHE A 72 9.38 1.85 -2.28
N ILE A 73 8.16 1.33 -2.36
CA ILE A 73 7.65 0.33 -1.44
C ILE A 73 7.70 -1.00 -2.18
N LEU A 74 8.56 -1.90 -1.70
CA LEU A 74 8.64 -3.27 -2.19
C LEU A 74 7.68 -4.13 -1.36
N HIS A 75 6.61 -4.56 -2.01
CA HIS A 75 5.70 -5.57 -1.47
C HIS A 75 6.28 -6.96 -1.74
N GLN A 76 6.22 -7.86 -0.75
CA GLN A 76 6.53 -9.28 -0.95
C GLN A 76 5.43 -9.98 -1.78
N ARG A 77 5.20 -9.51 -3.01
CA ARG A 77 4.50 -10.34 -3.98
C ARG A 77 5.46 -11.47 -4.34
N LEU A 78 4.96 -12.70 -4.42
CA LEU A 78 5.73 -13.83 -4.94
C LEU A 78 6.10 -13.49 -6.39
N LEU A 79 7.23 -12.81 -6.59
CA LEU A 79 7.71 -12.44 -7.92
C LEU A 79 8.09 -13.76 -8.58
N LYS A 80 7.41 -14.10 -9.68
CA LYS A 80 7.83 -15.24 -10.49
C LYS A 80 9.25 -14.93 -10.98
N PRO A 81 10.23 -15.82 -10.76
CA PRO A 81 11.58 -15.61 -11.24
C PRO A 81 11.54 -15.31 -12.74
N VAL A 82 12.20 -14.24 -13.16
CA VAL A 82 12.44 -14.03 -14.58
C VAL A 82 13.44 -15.10 -15.01
N PRO A 83 13.13 -15.94 -16.03
CA PRO A 83 14.09 -16.89 -16.54
C PRO A 83 15.36 -16.15 -16.95
N SER A 84 16.49 -16.51 -16.34
CA SER A 84 17.79 -15.99 -16.75
C SER A 84 17.98 -16.31 -18.23
N LYS A 85 18.14 -15.28 -19.08
CA LYS A 85 18.67 -15.49 -20.43
C LYS A 85 20.16 -15.76 -20.26
N THR A 86 20.53 -17.03 -20.12
CA THR A 86 21.91 -17.47 -20.29
C THR A 86 22.28 -17.16 -21.74
N LEU A 87 23.03 -16.07 -21.94
CA LEU A 87 23.66 -15.78 -23.23
C LEU A 87 24.76 -16.83 -23.41
N TYR A 88 24.53 -17.76 -24.34
CA TYR A 88 25.59 -18.53 -24.99
C TYR A 88 26.14 -17.72 -26.16
#